data_AF-A0A7Y2IZI3-F1
#
_entry.id   AF-A0A7Y2IZI3-F1
#
_cell.length_a   1.000
_cell.length_b   1.000
_cell.length_c   1.000
_cell.angle_alpha   90.00
_cell.angle_beta   90.00
_cell.angle_gamma   90.00
#
_symmetry.space_group_name_H-M   'P 1'
#
loop_
_entity.id
_entity.type
_entity.pdbx_description
1 polymer ?
#
loop_
_entity_poly.entity_id
_entity_poly.type
_entity_poly.pdbx_seq_one_letter_code
_entity_poly.pdbx_strand_id
1 'polypeptide(L)'
;MRGPHNLLRLIRTGATFERTGAMNVVLEAMNAPRPLRIAARVLGWPFKWLGYKGDPAAPPVTRALTALGPAYIKFGQILSTRPDGVGDELALQLRVLQDKLPPFPISVAKETVSRELGTPVEE
;
A
#
# COMPACT_ATOMS: atom_id res chain seq x y z
N MET A 1 -9.41 26.09 0.98
CA MET A 1 -8.94 25.13 2.01
C MET A 1 -9.30 23.73 1.54
N ARG A 2 -8.33 22.83 1.39
CA ARG A 2 -8.54 21.50 0.80
C ARG A 2 -9.48 20.69 1.72
N GLY A 3 -10.64 20.29 1.21
CA GLY A 3 -11.80 19.83 2.00
C GLY A 3 -11.69 18.45 2.70
N PRO A 4 -12.82 17.88 3.17
CA PRO A 4 -12.89 16.66 3.98
C PRO A 4 -12.34 15.39 3.30
N HIS A 5 -12.18 15.43 1.97
CA HIS A 5 -11.68 14.31 1.18
C HIS A 5 -10.25 13.88 1.54
N ASN A 6 -9.40 14.83 1.94
CA ASN A 6 -8.03 14.51 2.39
C ASN A 6 -8.02 13.73 3.70
N LEU A 7 -8.94 14.04 4.60
CA LEU A 7 -9.07 13.36 5.88
C LEU A 7 -9.56 11.92 5.68
N LEU A 8 -10.56 11.72 4.83
CA LEU A 8 -11.04 10.38 4.48
C LEU A 8 -9.94 9.51 3.86
N ARG A 9 -9.11 10.11 2.98
CA ARG A 9 -7.96 9.41 2.41
C ARG A 9 -6.97 9.01 3.49
N LEU A 10 -6.64 9.90 4.42
CA LEU A 10 -5.73 9.61 5.52
C LEU A 10 -6.25 8.49 6.43
N ILE A 11 -7.53 8.55 6.81
CA ILE A 11 -8.19 7.50 7.60
C ILE A 11 -8.12 6.16 6.87
N ARG A 12 -8.40 6.14 5.56
CA ARG A 12 -8.32 4.92 4.74
C ARG A 12 -6.89 4.39 4.64
N THR A 13 -5.89 5.26 4.53
CA THR A 13 -4.48 4.86 4.54
C THR A 13 -4.12 4.19 5.86
N GLY A 14 -4.40 4.84 7.01
CA GLY A 14 -4.13 4.27 8.33
C GLY A 14 -4.89 2.96 8.56
N ALA A 15 -6.17 2.92 8.19
CA ALA A 15 -7.00 1.71 8.26
C ALA A 15 -6.45 0.57 7.39
N THR A 16 -5.88 0.87 6.22
CA THR A 16 -5.26 -0.16 5.37
C THR A 16 -4.00 -0.71 6.02
N PHE A 17 -3.15 0.14 6.59
CA PHE A 17 -1.97 -0.31 7.34
C PHE A 17 -2.33 -1.17 8.54
N GLU A 18 -3.40 -0.83 9.27
CA GLU A 18 -3.92 -1.66 10.36
C GLU A 18 -4.54 -2.97 9.85
N ARG A 19 -5.20 -2.92 8.69
CA ARG A 19 -5.86 -4.09 8.09
C ARG A 19 -4.88 -5.14 7.59
N THR A 20 -3.78 -4.71 6.98
CA THR A 20 -2.76 -5.61 6.43
C THR A 20 -1.73 -6.05 7.46
N GLY A 21 -1.70 -5.41 8.64
CA GLY A 21 -0.69 -5.62 9.68
C GLY A 21 0.58 -4.78 9.49
N ALA A 22 0.65 -3.95 8.44
CA ALA A 22 1.78 -3.05 8.20
C ALA A 22 2.01 -2.06 9.34
N MET A 23 0.96 -1.68 10.08
CA MET A 23 1.06 -0.77 11.22
C MET A 23 2.06 -1.28 12.27
N ASN A 24 2.10 -2.59 12.52
CA ASN A 24 3.04 -3.16 13.49
C ASN A 24 4.49 -2.99 13.03
N VAL A 25 4.76 -3.23 11.74
CA VAL A 25 6.10 -3.08 11.15
C VAL A 25 6.56 -1.62 11.24
N VAL A 26 5.67 -0.66 10.96
CA VAL A 26 5.97 0.78 11.08
C VAL A 26 6.30 1.15 12.53
N LEU A 27 5.47 0.72 13.48
CA LEU A 27 5.69 1.02 14.90
C LEU A 27 6.98 0.38 15.44
N GLU A 28 7.32 -0.80 14.96
CA GLU A 28 8.57 -1.48 15.30
C GLU A 28 9.79 -0.73 14.74
N ALA A 29 9.75 -0.34 13.46
CA ALA A 29 10.80 0.45 12.83
C ALA A 29 11.03 1.81 13.52
N MET A 30 9.97 2.41 14.07
CA MET A 30 10.05 3.66 14.84
C MET A 30 10.47 3.48 16.30
N ASN A 31 10.78 2.26 16.76
CA ASN A 31 11.05 1.95 18.17
C ASN A 31 9.92 2.41 19.11
N ALA A 32 8.66 2.34 18.65
CA ALA A 32 7.51 2.81 19.42
C ALA A 32 7.36 2.02 20.73
N PRO A 33 7.19 2.69 21.89
CA PRO A 33 7.01 2.03 23.17
C PRO A 33 5.66 1.29 23.22
N ARG A 34 5.56 0.25 24.07
CA ARG A 34 4.36 -0.61 24.17
C ARG A 34 3.03 0.16 24.32
N PRO A 35 2.93 1.22 25.15
CA PRO A 35 1.68 1.97 25.27
C PRO A 35 1.25 2.60 23.94
N LEU A 36 2.20 3.10 23.15
CA LEU A 36 1.91 3.68 21.84
C LEU A 36 1.43 2.63 20.85
N ARG A 37 2.00 1.42 20.88
CA ARG A 37 1.55 0.30 20.03
C ARG A 37 0.11 -0.13 20.37
N ILE A 38 -0.20 -0.19 21.67
CA ILE A 38 -1.56 -0.52 22.13
C ILE A 38 -2.53 0.58 21.72
N ALA A 39 -2.18 1.85 21.93
CA ALA A 39 -3.00 2.99 21.54
C ALA A 39 -3.29 2.98 20.03
N ALA A 40 -2.27 2.78 19.19
CA ALA A 40 -2.42 2.70 17.74
C ALA A 40 -3.41 1.60 17.33
N ARG A 41 -3.35 0.43 17.97
CA ARG A 41 -4.26 -0.69 17.69
C ARG A 41 -5.68 -0.42 18.17
N VAL A 42 -5.86 0.11 19.37
CA VAL A 42 -7.19 0.41 19.94
C VAL A 42 -7.88 1.52 19.14
N LEU A 43 -7.14 2.56 18.77
CA LEU A 43 -7.67 3.67 17.97
C LEU A 43 -7.88 3.29 16.50
N GLY A 44 -7.04 2.41 15.94
CA GLY A 44 -7.14 1.97 14.55
C GLY A 44 -8.19 0.89 14.32
N TRP A 45 -8.49 0.05 15.32
CA TRP A 45 -9.40 -1.10 15.20
C TRP A 45 -10.81 -0.73 14.68
N PRO A 46 -11.49 0.32 15.20
CA PRO A 46 -12.80 0.73 14.69
C PRO A 46 -12.80 1.09 13.20
N PHE A 47 -11.68 1.61 12.70
CA PHE A 47 -11.55 2.05 11.31
C PHE A 47 -10.97 0.97 10.40
N LYS A 48 -10.48 -0.16 10.93
CA LYS A 48 -9.84 -1.25 10.16
C LYS A 48 -10.68 -1.72 8.98
N TRP A 49 -12.01 -1.73 9.12
CA TRP A 49 -12.92 -2.13 8.05
C TRP A 49 -12.93 -1.20 6.82
N LEU A 50 -12.50 0.07 6.96
CA LEU A 50 -12.42 1.07 5.88
C LEU A 50 -11.16 0.87 5.02
N GLY A 51 -10.19 0.13 5.55
CA GLY A 51 -8.95 -0.21 4.89
C GLY A 51 -9.13 -1.31 3.87
N TYR A 52 -8.28 -1.29 2.85
CA TYR A 52 -8.25 -2.34 1.83
C TYR A 52 -7.63 -3.62 2.39
N LYS A 53 -8.20 -4.77 2.00
CA LYS A 53 -7.63 -6.06 2.41
C LYS A 53 -6.30 -6.30 1.71
N GLY A 54 -6.15 -6.00 0.43
CA GLY A 54 -4.98 -6.43 -0.35
C GLY A 54 -4.84 -7.96 -0.41
N ASP A 55 -3.77 -8.42 -1.04
CA ASP A 55 -3.44 -9.84 -1.16
C ASP A 55 -2.87 -10.41 0.16
N PRO A 56 -3.55 -11.37 0.82
CA PRO A 56 -3.06 -11.98 2.06
C PRO A 56 -1.74 -12.74 1.94
N ALA A 57 -1.34 -13.17 0.74
CA ALA A 57 -0.08 -13.86 0.52
C ALA A 57 1.13 -12.91 0.54
N ALA A 58 0.91 -11.60 0.35
CA ALA A 58 1.98 -10.61 0.35
C ALA A 58 2.38 -10.19 1.78
N PRO A 59 3.67 -9.85 2.02
CA PRO A 59 4.12 -9.29 3.28
C PRO A 59 3.33 -8.03 3.69
N PRO A 60 3.17 -7.74 4.99
CA PRO A 60 2.23 -6.72 5.48
C PRO A 60 2.35 -5.34 4.82
N VAL A 61 3.58 -4.83 4.68
CA VAL A 61 3.86 -3.50 4.11
C VAL A 61 3.65 -3.51 2.60
N THR A 62 4.22 -4.49 1.88
CA THR A 62 4.00 -4.67 0.44
C THR A 62 2.51 -4.76 0.12
N ARG A 63 1.77 -5.55 0.89
CA ARG A 63 0.32 -5.71 0.80
C ARG A 63 -0.42 -4.37 0.97
N ALA A 64 -0.04 -3.55 1.96
CA ALA A 64 -0.64 -2.23 2.16
C ALA A 64 -0.38 -1.30 0.98
N LEU A 65 0.87 -1.19 0.53
CA LEU A 65 1.26 -0.26 -0.53
C LEU A 65 0.62 -0.63 -1.87
N THR A 66 0.60 -1.92 -2.23
CA THR A 66 -0.10 -2.41 -3.42
C THR A 66 -1.61 -2.14 -3.33
N ALA A 67 -2.23 -2.40 -2.16
CA ALA A 67 -3.67 -2.18 -1.99
C ALA A 67 -4.07 -0.70 -2.02
N LEU A 68 -3.18 0.20 -1.62
CA LEU A 68 -3.41 1.65 -1.69
C LEU A 68 -3.18 2.24 -3.10
N GLY A 69 -2.55 1.47 -3.99
CA GLY A 69 -2.46 1.77 -5.42
C GLY A 69 -1.18 2.48 -5.86
N PRO A 70 -1.14 3.01 -7.10
CA PRO A 70 0.09 3.36 -7.80
C PRO A 70 1.01 4.36 -7.09
N ALA A 71 0.44 5.37 -6.42
CA ALA A 71 1.23 6.35 -5.69
C ALA A 71 2.01 5.72 -4.53
N TYR A 72 1.39 4.77 -3.82
CA TYR A 72 1.99 4.05 -2.70
C TYR A 72 2.96 2.95 -3.16
N ILE A 73 2.68 2.33 -4.32
CA ILE A 73 3.63 1.43 -4.99
C ILE A 73 4.93 2.19 -5.30
N LYS A 74 4.83 3.38 -5.93
CA LYS A 74 6.01 4.22 -6.22
C LYS A 74 6.76 4.63 -4.95
N PHE A 75 6.04 4.96 -3.88
CA PHE A 75 6.67 5.23 -2.59
C PHE A 75 7.45 4.00 -2.07
N GLY A 76 6.86 2.80 -2.15
CA GLY A 76 7.55 1.55 -1.79
C GLY A 76 8.78 1.27 -2.65
N GLN A 77 8.73 1.57 -3.95
CA GLN A 77 9.88 1.45 -4.85
C GLN A 77 11.03 2.37 -4.39
N ILE A 78 10.73 3.63 -4.02
CA ILE A 78 11.74 4.54 -3.47
C ILE A 78 12.32 4.01 -2.15
N LEU A 79 11.49 3.48 -1.25
CA LEU A 79 11.96 2.92 0.01
C LEU A 79 12.84 1.67 -0.20
N SER A 80 12.53 0.85 -1.22
CA SER A 80 13.29 -0.38 -1.52
C SER A 80 14.73 -0.13 -1.98
N THR A 81 15.06 1.10 -2.40
CA THR A 81 16.43 1.50 -2.76
C THR A 81 17.20 2.12 -1.58
N ARG A 82 16.55 2.32 -0.43
CA ARG A 82 17.10 2.99 0.76
C ARG A 82 17.06 2.11 2.01
N PRO A 83 17.88 1.03 2.07
CA PRO A 83 17.96 0.16 3.23
C PRO A 83 18.39 0.89 4.51
N ASP A 84 19.15 1.98 4.37
CA ASP A 84 19.53 2.90 5.44
C ASP A 84 18.32 3.51 6.17
N GLY A 85 17.19 3.69 5.47
CA GLY A 85 15.99 4.32 6.02
C GLY A 85 14.95 3.36 6.58
N VAL A 86 14.83 2.16 6.00
CA VAL A 86 13.75 1.20 6.34
C VAL A 86 14.24 -0.14 6.88
N GLY A 87 15.55 -0.37 6.90
CA GLY A 87 16.18 -1.64 7.22
C GLY A 87 16.29 -2.58 6.01
N ASP A 88 17.31 -3.43 6.02
CA ASP A 88 17.63 -4.34 4.91
C ASP A 88 16.49 -5.30 4.58
N GLU A 89 15.85 -5.87 5.61
CA GLU A 89 14.77 -6.84 5.44
C GLU A 89 13.57 -6.23 4.72
N LEU A 90 13.12 -5.06 5.18
CA LEU A 90 11.98 -4.38 4.58
C LEU A 90 12.32 -3.85 3.18
N ALA A 91 13.53 -3.32 2.98
CA ALA A 91 13.98 -2.89 1.65
C ALA A 91 13.96 -4.06 0.65
N LEU A 92 14.42 -5.25 1.06
CA LEU A 92 14.38 -6.47 0.25
C LEU A 92 12.94 -6.90 -0.07
N GLN A 93 12.04 -6.90 0.91
CA GLN A 93 10.62 -7.24 0.70
C GLN A 93 9.95 -6.28 -0.29
N LEU A 94 10.29 -4.99 -0.26
CA LEU A 94 9.72 -3.98 -1.13
C LEU A 94 10.24 -4.03 -2.56
N ARG A 95 11.36 -4.73 -2.85
CA ARG A 95 11.86 -4.89 -4.23
C ARG A 95 10.84 -5.52 -5.17
N VAL A 96 9.94 -6.36 -4.65
CA VAL A 96 8.86 -6.96 -5.44
C VAL A 96 7.95 -5.91 -6.11
N LEU A 97 7.88 -4.71 -5.55
CA LEU A 97 7.09 -3.60 -6.09
C LEU A 97 7.70 -2.98 -7.36
N GLN A 98 8.95 -3.30 -7.70
CA GLN A 98 9.62 -2.75 -8.88
C GLN A 98 9.21 -3.50 -10.15
N ASP A 99 9.63 -4.74 -10.29
CA ASP A 99 9.56 -5.52 -11.53
C ASP A 99 8.80 -6.86 -11.38
N LYS A 100 8.34 -7.19 -10.18
CA LYS A 100 7.73 -8.49 -9.84
C LYS A 100 6.30 -8.39 -9.32
N LEU A 101 5.59 -7.33 -9.69
CA LEU A 101 4.16 -7.23 -9.40
C LEU A 101 3.37 -8.22 -10.28
N PRO A 102 2.28 -8.80 -9.74
CA PRO A 102 1.44 -9.68 -10.53
C PRO A 102 0.85 -8.92 -11.72
N PRO A 103 0.70 -9.57 -12.89
CA PRO A 103 0.07 -8.96 -14.03
C PRO A 103 -1.41 -8.67 -13.74
N PHE A 104 -1.94 -7.62 -14.36
CA PHE A 104 -3.36 -7.32 -14.35
C PHE A 104 -4.06 -7.95 -15.56
N PRO A 105 -5.39 -8.10 -15.55
CA PRO A 105 -6.12 -8.74 -16.64
C PRO A 105 -5.89 -8.04 -17.99
N ILE A 106 -5.60 -8.83 -19.03
CA ILE A 106 -5.35 -8.32 -20.39
C ILE A 106 -6.57 -7.57 -20.96
N SER A 107 -7.78 -7.91 -20.53
CA SER A 107 -9.00 -7.21 -20.93
C SER A 107 -8.96 -5.73 -20.54
N VAL A 108 -8.47 -5.41 -19.35
CA VAL A 108 -8.32 -4.03 -18.87
C VAL A 108 -7.27 -3.28 -19.71
N ALA A 109 -6.20 -3.98 -20.11
CA ALA A 109 -5.17 -3.39 -20.98
C ALA A 109 -5.75 -3.05 -22.35
N LYS A 110 -6.44 -4.00 -22.99
CA LYS A 110 -7.10 -3.80 -24.29
C LYS A 110 -8.12 -2.67 -24.24
N GLU A 111 -9.00 -2.68 -23.25
CA GLU A 111 -10.03 -1.62 -23.08
C GLU A 111 -9.38 -0.24 -22.92
N THR A 112 -8.31 -0.15 -22.14
CA THR A 112 -7.59 1.11 -21.95
C THR A 112 -6.97 1.57 -23.26
N VAL A 113 -6.26 0.69 -23.99
CA VAL A 113 -5.63 1.03 -25.27
C VAL A 113 -6.67 1.45 -26.31
N SER A 114 -7.76 0.69 -26.46
CA SER A 114 -8.85 1.06 -27.38
C SER A 114 -9.48 2.40 -27.07
N ARG A 115 -9.70 2.69 -25.77
CA ARG A 115 -10.25 3.98 -25.36
C ARG A 115 -9.32 5.15 -25.70
N GLU A 116 -8.01 4.99 -25.49
CA GLU A 116 -7.02 6.05 -25.76
C GLU A 116 -6.75 6.24 -27.26
N LEU A 117 -6.80 5.16 -28.06
CA LEU A 117 -6.57 5.22 -29.52
C LEU A 117 -7.85 5.50 -30.34
N GLY A 118 -9.04 5.28 -29.77
CA GLY A 118 -10.31 5.44 -30.46
C GLY A 118 -10.66 4.31 -31.45
N THR A 119 -9.87 3.22 -31.48
CA THR A 119 -10.06 2.07 -32.37
C THR A 119 -9.93 0.74 -31.59
N PRO A 120 -10.50 -0.37 -32.09
CA PRO A 120 -10.32 -1.69 -31.49
C PRO A 120 -8.84 -2.12 -31.49
N VAL A 121 -8.39 -2.85 -30.46
CA VAL A 121 -7.01 -3.40 -30.40
C VAL A 121 -6.85 -4.61 -31.34
N GLU A 122 -7.95 -5.17 -31.83
CA GLU A 122 -7.96 -6.30 -32.77
C GLU A 122 -7.70 -5.91 -34.24
N GLU A 123 -7.63 -4.62 -34.57
CA GLU A 123 -7.26 -4.09 -35.90
C GLU A 123 -5.76 -3.76 -36.00
#